data_AF-A0A956FK91-F1
#
_entry.id   AF-A0A956FK91-F1
#
_cell.length_a   1.000
_cell.length_b   1.000
_cell.length_c   1.000
_cell.angle_alpha   90.00
_cell.angle_beta   90.00
_cell.angle_gamma   90.00
#
_symmetry.space_group_name_H-M   'P 1'
#
loop_
_entity.id
_entity.type
_entity.pdbx_description
1 polymer ?
#
loop_
_entity_poly.entity_id
_entity_poly.type
_entity_poly.pdbx_seq_one_letter_code
_entity_poly.pdbx_strand_id
1 'polypeptide(L)'
;MTVKPAFIPLPSFARLLPAMLALSVAAGCGDDSVSTASDTDATTTTTTDTTTTTGTSTTDPSTTADTSTTTTGGSESDSDTTTDTTTSETTGGCTPGTENCPCDAGACDAPLVCEADVCVTPPPIECGNGVMERGEECDDGDANGDTMACKSDCTTNICGDTFVYEGVEECDDGNDNDLDGCSNTCVAALCGDNIKQENEECDDGNMEATDACTSECLDAVCGDSFVYDGFEECDDGDANGDMMACKADCTDNVCGDGFLYEGVEECDDGDANGDTKACKGDCTDNVCGDGFTLEGVEECDDGNTDDGDGCSANCTNENCFSFTNTDQEDLMGADWFDACVDAVGNNVEITVRDPNDQVIYQASGTKVGSWSYDQLTSTASLNIQYNVANHDRIIKLDNGDLLRISGKNSSNSGCGGSQGNGYVIMTYDDPINSTYYNNIKLLVAPYLHTVGNNNARNFGAWTPGGELSWNNDMNMFSCFPNFGQGPSLTPYIGSFSVRVY
;
A
#
# COMPACT_ATOMS: atom_id res chain seq x y z
N MET A 1 63.03 33.03 2.56
CA MET A 1 62.59 31.73 3.14
C MET A 1 61.42 31.27 2.32
N THR A 2 61.39 30.01 1.91
CA THR A 2 60.44 29.50 0.91
C THR A 2 59.67 28.33 1.52
N VAL A 3 58.34 28.42 1.57
CA VAL A 3 57.49 27.36 2.09
C VAL A 3 56.81 26.67 0.92
N LYS A 4 56.95 25.34 0.85
CA LYS A 4 56.19 24.47 -0.07
C LYS A 4 54.98 23.90 0.68
N PRO A 5 53.78 23.85 0.08
CA PRO A 5 52.77 22.86 0.47
C PRO A 5 53.23 21.45 0.02
N ALA A 6 52.69 20.41 0.66
CA ALA A 6 53.03 19.02 0.37
C ALA A 6 52.05 18.38 -0.62
N PHE A 7 52.51 17.38 -1.36
CA PHE A 7 51.64 16.47 -2.13
C PHE A 7 51.25 15.27 -1.27
N ILE A 8 50.00 14.84 -1.39
CA ILE A 8 49.49 13.55 -0.88
C ILE A 8 48.93 12.78 -2.08
N PRO A 9 49.34 11.53 -2.34
CA PRO A 9 48.76 10.72 -3.41
C PRO A 9 47.51 9.98 -2.93
N LEU A 10 46.48 9.91 -3.79
CA LEU A 10 45.34 9.00 -3.63
C LEU A 10 45.66 7.62 -4.24
N PRO A 11 45.11 6.52 -3.71
CA PRO A 11 45.32 5.17 -4.24
C PRO A 11 44.45 4.91 -5.48
N SER A 12 44.96 4.14 -6.44
CA SER A 12 44.18 3.65 -7.58
C SER A 12 43.34 2.44 -7.17
N PHE A 13 42.02 2.50 -7.38
CA PHE A 13 41.16 1.32 -7.41
C PHE A 13 40.95 0.85 -8.85
N ALA A 14 41.04 -0.46 -9.06
CA ALA A 14 40.84 -1.08 -10.37
C ALA A 14 39.37 -1.50 -10.54
N ARG A 15 38.73 -1.06 -11.63
CA ARG A 15 37.35 -1.42 -11.98
C ARG A 15 37.33 -2.87 -12.50
N LEU A 16 36.68 -3.79 -11.80
CA LEU A 16 36.34 -5.10 -12.36
C LEU A 16 35.16 -4.95 -13.34
N LEU A 17 35.18 -5.74 -14.41
CA LEU A 17 33.99 -5.98 -15.25
C LEU A 17 33.34 -7.30 -14.79
N PRO A 18 32.02 -7.34 -14.56
CA PRO A 18 31.28 -8.60 -14.60
C PRO A 18 31.16 -9.09 -16.06
N ALA A 19 31.09 -10.40 -16.25
CA ALA A 19 30.91 -11.00 -17.59
C ALA A 19 29.43 -11.30 -17.84
N MET A 20 28.90 -10.84 -18.98
CA MET A 20 27.56 -11.24 -19.42
C MET A 20 27.50 -12.75 -19.71
N LEU A 21 26.57 -13.44 -19.03
CA LEU A 21 26.21 -14.83 -19.33
C LEU A 21 24.94 -14.83 -20.20
N ALA A 22 25.10 -15.06 -21.50
CA ALA A 22 23.96 -15.08 -22.42
C ALA A 22 23.10 -16.35 -22.22
N LEU A 23 21.83 -16.16 -21.84
CA LEU A 23 20.83 -17.23 -21.75
C LEU A 23 19.78 -17.06 -22.86
N SER A 24 19.77 -17.95 -23.85
CA SER A 24 18.82 -17.88 -24.98
C SER A 24 17.52 -18.60 -24.66
N VAL A 25 16.44 -17.84 -24.48
CA VAL A 25 15.06 -18.35 -24.47
C VAL A 25 14.45 -18.17 -25.87
N ALA A 26 13.78 -19.20 -26.39
CA ALA A 26 13.21 -19.17 -27.73
C ALA A 26 11.76 -18.65 -27.73
N ALA A 27 11.42 -17.81 -28.70
CA ALA A 27 10.04 -17.37 -28.91
C ALA A 27 9.15 -18.53 -29.40
N GLY A 28 7.95 -18.63 -28.84
CA GLY A 28 6.87 -19.51 -29.29
C GLY A 28 5.59 -18.70 -29.50
N CYS A 29 4.98 -18.81 -30.68
CA CYS A 29 3.75 -18.09 -31.01
C CYS A 29 2.51 -18.78 -30.38
N GLY A 30 1.51 -17.97 -30.00
CA GLY A 30 0.16 -18.41 -29.66
C GLY A 30 -0.84 -17.31 -30.01
N ASP A 31 -1.83 -17.65 -30.83
CA ASP A 31 -2.80 -16.68 -31.38
C ASP A 31 -3.99 -16.40 -30.43
N ASP A 32 -4.63 -15.25 -30.69
CA ASP A 32 -6.06 -14.95 -30.51
C ASP A 32 -6.88 -15.66 -29.41
N SER A 33 -7.36 -14.87 -28.44
CA SER A 33 -8.81 -14.59 -28.40
C SER A 33 -9.16 -13.36 -27.56
N VAL A 34 -9.74 -12.34 -28.19
CA VAL A 34 -10.47 -11.27 -27.50
C VAL A 34 -11.89 -11.75 -27.18
N SER A 35 -12.34 -11.59 -25.94
CA SER A 35 -13.76 -11.67 -25.58
C SER A 35 -14.14 -10.53 -24.63
N THR A 36 -14.72 -9.47 -25.17
CA THR A 36 -15.32 -8.38 -24.39
C THR A 36 -16.58 -8.85 -23.67
N ALA A 37 -16.70 -8.58 -22.37
CA ALA A 37 -17.94 -8.68 -21.62
C ALA A 37 -18.25 -7.32 -20.98
N SER A 38 -19.36 -6.70 -21.40
CA SER A 38 -19.84 -5.40 -20.92
C SER A 38 -20.94 -5.56 -19.87
N ASP A 39 -20.99 -4.60 -18.94
CA ASP A 39 -22.15 -4.12 -18.17
C ASP A 39 -23.41 -4.99 -18.04
N THR A 40 -23.86 -5.20 -16.80
CA THR A 40 -25.23 -4.75 -16.45
C THR A 40 -25.40 -4.45 -14.95
N ASP A 41 -25.93 -3.27 -14.65
CA ASP A 41 -26.44 -2.87 -13.33
C ASP A 41 -27.77 -3.59 -13.01
N ALA A 42 -28.01 -3.86 -11.72
CA ALA A 42 -29.24 -4.42 -11.18
C ALA A 42 -29.47 -3.98 -9.73
N THR A 43 -29.88 -2.72 -9.54
CA THR A 43 -30.23 -2.15 -8.23
C THR A 43 -31.57 -2.66 -7.67
N THR A 44 -31.78 -2.50 -6.34
CA THR A 44 -33.06 -2.69 -5.57
C THR A 44 -33.57 -4.13 -5.39
N THR A 45 -34.32 -4.49 -4.34
CA THR A 45 -34.97 -3.67 -3.28
C THR A 45 -34.96 -4.37 -1.91
N THR A 46 -35.09 -3.61 -0.83
CA THR A 46 -35.48 -4.10 0.50
C THR A 46 -36.96 -4.53 0.54
N THR A 47 -37.32 -5.48 1.41
CA THR A 47 -38.66 -5.51 2.02
C THR A 47 -38.66 -6.29 3.34
N THR A 48 -38.83 -5.58 4.45
CA THR A 48 -39.36 -6.15 5.70
C THR A 48 -40.85 -6.37 5.54
N ASP A 49 -41.44 -7.42 6.11
CA ASP A 49 -42.85 -7.35 6.52
C ASP A 49 -43.16 -8.24 7.74
N THR A 50 -44.27 -7.95 8.42
CA THR A 50 -44.68 -8.54 9.70
C THR A 50 -46.19 -8.76 9.72
N THR A 51 -46.68 -9.96 10.07
CA THR A 51 -48.10 -10.10 10.52
C THR A 51 -48.40 -11.37 11.36
N THR A 52 -48.25 -11.18 12.67
CA THR A 52 -49.17 -11.48 13.79
C THR A 52 -50.46 -12.34 13.60
N THR A 53 -50.89 -12.96 14.72
CA THR A 53 -52.21 -13.59 15.07
C THR A 53 -52.36 -15.09 14.75
N THR A 54 -52.88 -15.98 15.62
CA THR A 54 -53.24 -16.01 17.09
C THR A 54 -53.32 -17.50 17.53
N GLY A 55 -53.46 -17.94 18.79
CA GLY A 55 -53.67 -17.32 20.12
C GLY A 55 -54.11 -18.39 21.17
N THR A 56 -54.51 -18.00 22.39
CA THR A 56 -55.00 -18.87 23.52
C THR A 56 -53.86 -19.68 24.22
N SER A 57 -53.38 -19.41 25.45
CA SER A 57 -53.99 -19.07 26.78
C SER A 57 -54.65 -20.28 27.48
N THR A 58 -54.65 -20.50 28.80
CA THR A 58 -54.34 -19.72 30.03
C THR A 58 -53.39 -20.55 30.98
N THR A 59 -52.99 -20.24 32.23
CA THR A 59 -53.25 -19.19 33.27
C THR A 59 -52.07 -19.11 34.28
N ASP A 60 -52.10 -18.15 35.21
CA ASP A 60 -51.09 -17.82 36.26
C ASP A 60 -51.43 -18.41 37.68
N PRO A 61 -50.55 -18.33 38.70
CA PRO A 61 -50.79 -18.88 40.07
C PRO A 61 -51.34 -17.83 41.08
N SER A 62 -51.73 -18.27 42.30
CA SER A 62 -52.01 -17.34 43.41
C SER A 62 -51.89 -17.93 44.83
N THR A 63 -51.81 -17.01 45.78
CA THR A 63 -51.42 -17.10 47.20
C THR A 63 -52.44 -17.73 48.16
N THR A 64 -51.98 -18.07 49.39
CA THR A 64 -52.73 -17.85 50.64
C THR A 64 -51.76 -17.58 51.81
N ALA A 65 -52.11 -16.68 52.74
CA ALA A 65 -51.38 -16.46 53.99
C ALA A 65 -52.31 -15.89 55.09
N ASP A 66 -52.30 -16.48 56.30
CA ASP A 66 -52.82 -16.00 57.59
C ASP A 66 -52.51 -17.10 58.67
N THR A 67 -52.38 -16.90 60.00
CA THR A 67 -52.54 -15.74 60.90
C THR A 67 -51.50 -15.79 62.05
N SER A 68 -51.23 -14.64 62.68
CA SER A 68 -50.34 -14.44 63.85
C SER A 68 -51.03 -14.67 65.21
N THR A 69 -50.28 -14.98 66.30
CA THR A 69 -50.28 -14.21 67.58
C THR A 69 -49.31 -14.77 68.65
N THR A 70 -49.20 -14.08 69.79
CA THR A 70 -48.02 -14.04 70.68
C THR A 70 -48.32 -14.53 72.13
N THR A 71 -47.30 -14.42 73.01
CA THR A 71 -47.34 -14.11 74.46
C THR A 71 -47.36 -15.23 75.54
N THR A 72 -46.19 -15.37 76.20
CA THR A 72 -45.97 -15.45 77.68
C THR A 72 -46.77 -16.41 78.57
N GLY A 73 -46.08 -17.45 79.07
CA GLY A 73 -45.51 -17.49 80.44
C GLY A 73 -46.43 -17.68 81.67
N GLY A 74 -45.84 -18.09 82.80
CA GLY A 74 -46.46 -18.04 84.14
C GLY A 74 -46.65 -19.39 84.84
N SER A 75 -45.81 -19.63 85.85
CA SER A 75 -45.76 -20.81 86.73
C SER A 75 -46.97 -21.03 87.66
N GLU A 76 -46.91 -22.14 88.42
CA GLU A 76 -47.42 -22.35 89.81
C GLU A 76 -48.60 -23.34 90.06
N SER A 77 -48.20 -24.54 90.53
CA SER A 77 -48.50 -25.06 91.90
C SER A 77 -49.64 -26.05 92.19
N ASP A 78 -49.20 -27.17 92.82
CA ASP A 78 -49.75 -27.91 93.97
C ASP A 78 -50.82 -29.03 93.89
N SER A 79 -50.51 -30.08 94.69
CA SER A 79 -51.39 -31.09 95.33
C SER A 79 -51.99 -32.24 94.46
N ASP A 80 -52.16 -33.49 94.94
CA ASP A 80 -51.78 -34.10 96.25
C ASP A 80 -51.57 -35.65 96.16
N THR A 81 -50.87 -36.18 97.16
CA THR A 81 -50.74 -37.57 97.70
C THR A 81 -51.33 -38.81 97.00
N THR A 82 -50.55 -39.92 97.03
CA THR A 82 -50.79 -41.04 97.99
C THR A 82 -49.62 -42.05 98.12
N THR A 83 -49.53 -42.70 99.28
CA THR A 83 -48.60 -43.81 99.66
C THR A 83 -49.19 -45.18 99.25
N ASP A 84 -48.48 -46.32 99.18
CA ASP A 84 -47.74 -46.96 100.29
C ASP A 84 -46.80 -48.13 99.90
N THR A 85 -45.69 -48.22 100.64
CA THR A 85 -44.72 -49.31 100.97
C THR A 85 -44.87 -50.73 100.38
N THR A 86 -43.78 -51.30 99.81
CA THR A 86 -43.06 -52.52 100.31
C THR A 86 -41.83 -52.98 99.48
N THR A 87 -40.70 -53.25 100.16
CA THR A 87 -39.64 -54.30 99.96
C THR A 87 -39.22 -54.81 98.56
N SER A 88 -37.95 -55.22 98.28
CA SER A 88 -36.65 -55.13 98.97
C SER A 88 -35.52 -55.75 98.10
N GLU A 89 -34.26 -55.55 98.49
CA GLU A 89 -33.04 -56.35 98.22
C GLU A 89 -32.01 -55.92 97.13
N THR A 90 -30.77 -55.76 97.62
CA THR A 90 -29.46 -55.99 96.96
C THR A 90 -29.07 -55.25 95.68
N THR A 91 -28.50 -54.07 95.91
CA THR A 91 -27.31 -53.52 95.22
C THR A 91 -26.27 -54.54 94.73
N GLY A 92 -25.63 -54.28 93.58
CA GLY A 92 -24.28 -54.77 93.27
C GLY A 92 -24.06 -55.27 91.84
N GLY A 93 -23.60 -54.45 90.90
CA GLY A 93 -23.29 -53.02 91.02
C GLY A 93 -22.87 -52.41 89.70
N CYS A 94 -23.52 -51.30 89.35
CA CYS A 94 -23.35 -50.51 88.13
C CYS A 94 -24.12 -49.19 88.38
N THR A 95 -23.64 -48.05 87.88
CA THR A 95 -24.39 -46.78 87.90
C THR A 95 -24.98 -46.55 86.51
N PRO A 96 -26.32 -46.45 86.34
CA PRO A 96 -26.92 -46.23 85.03
C PRO A 96 -26.25 -45.07 84.28
N GLY A 97 -25.87 -45.33 83.04
CA GLY A 97 -25.10 -44.40 82.20
C GLY A 97 -23.57 -44.60 82.18
N THR A 98 -22.98 -45.32 83.14
CA THR A 98 -21.51 -45.55 83.21
C THR A 98 -21.04 -46.78 82.41
N GLU A 99 -19.72 -46.94 82.24
CA GLU A 99 -19.15 -47.97 81.35
C GLU A 99 -19.51 -49.41 81.81
N ASN A 100 -19.96 -50.24 80.87
CA ASN A 100 -20.51 -51.58 81.07
C ASN A 100 -21.86 -51.65 81.83
N CYS A 101 -22.64 -50.57 81.86
CA CYS A 101 -24.01 -50.55 82.42
C CYS A 101 -25.12 -50.66 81.37
N PRO A 102 -26.33 -51.12 81.74
CA PRO A 102 -27.51 -50.98 80.89
C PRO A 102 -27.82 -49.51 80.55
N CYS A 103 -28.11 -49.20 79.29
CA CYS A 103 -28.54 -47.87 78.85
C CYS A 103 -30.07 -47.69 78.97
N ASP A 104 -30.58 -47.60 80.20
CA ASP A 104 -31.99 -47.31 80.47
C ASP A 104 -32.46 -46.05 79.72
N ALA A 105 -33.47 -46.21 78.85
CA ALA A 105 -34.01 -45.18 77.96
C ALA A 105 -33.00 -44.52 76.98
N GLY A 106 -31.85 -45.16 76.71
CA GLY A 106 -30.92 -44.77 75.63
C GLY A 106 -29.97 -43.61 75.97
N ALA A 107 -29.78 -43.28 77.24
CA ALA A 107 -28.83 -42.26 77.68
C ALA A 107 -27.62 -42.90 78.39
N CYS A 108 -26.42 -42.46 78.00
CA CYS A 108 -25.15 -42.79 78.67
C CYS A 108 -24.41 -41.50 79.07
N ASP A 109 -23.52 -41.58 80.05
CA ASP A 109 -22.66 -40.46 80.44
C ASP A 109 -21.62 -40.22 79.33
N ALA A 110 -21.65 -39.05 78.70
CA ALA A 110 -20.72 -38.72 77.61
C ALA A 110 -19.25 -38.87 78.07
N PRO A 111 -18.37 -39.53 77.29
CA PRO A 111 -18.51 -39.84 75.86
C PRO A 111 -19.13 -41.21 75.53
N LEU A 112 -19.66 -41.96 76.50
CA LEU A 112 -20.13 -43.33 76.30
C LEU A 112 -21.35 -43.40 75.36
N VAL A 113 -21.48 -44.50 74.61
CA VAL A 113 -22.58 -44.75 73.66
C VAL A 113 -23.35 -46.02 74.03
N CYS A 114 -24.64 -46.06 73.68
CA CYS A 114 -25.53 -47.18 73.97
C CYS A 114 -25.51 -48.19 72.81
N GLU A 115 -24.72 -49.26 72.93
CA GLU A 115 -24.66 -50.36 71.98
C GLU A 115 -25.09 -51.68 72.63
N ALA A 116 -25.92 -52.46 71.92
CA ALA A 116 -26.42 -53.76 72.41
C ALA A 116 -26.99 -53.71 73.84
N ASP A 117 -27.78 -52.67 74.14
CA ASP A 117 -28.35 -52.34 75.45
C ASP A 117 -27.33 -52.00 76.56
N VAL A 118 -26.06 -51.74 76.23
CA VAL A 118 -24.97 -51.41 77.18
C VAL A 118 -24.29 -50.08 76.83
N CYS A 119 -24.01 -49.25 77.84
CA CYS A 119 -23.12 -48.09 77.75
C CYS A 119 -21.67 -48.56 77.62
N VAL A 120 -21.13 -48.51 76.41
CA VAL A 120 -19.73 -48.82 76.10
C VAL A 120 -18.94 -47.52 75.88
N THR A 121 -17.62 -47.59 76.05
CA THR A 121 -16.74 -46.64 75.39
C THR A 121 -16.97 -46.80 73.88
N PRO A 122 -17.28 -45.71 73.13
CA PRO A 122 -17.28 -45.81 71.67
C PRO A 122 -15.90 -46.29 71.19
N PRO A 123 -15.80 -46.93 70.02
CA PRO A 123 -14.51 -47.14 69.39
C PRO A 123 -13.71 -45.83 69.35
N PRO A 124 -12.37 -45.88 69.49
CA PRO A 124 -11.55 -44.72 69.17
C PRO A 124 -11.81 -44.36 67.70
N ILE A 125 -12.07 -43.08 67.42
CA ILE A 125 -12.24 -42.61 66.04
C ILE A 125 -10.88 -42.79 65.35
N GLU A 126 -10.80 -43.81 64.50
CA GLU A 126 -9.57 -44.29 63.85
C GLU A 126 -9.67 -44.10 62.34
N CYS A 127 -9.57 -42.84 61.89
CA CYS A 127 -9.58 -42.44 60.49
C CYS A 127 -8.70 -43.36 59.60
N GLY A 128 -9.27 -43.80 58.47
CA GLY A 128 -8.62 -44.72 57.55
C GLY A 128 -8.90 -46.19 57.86
N ASN A 129 -9.99 -46.50 58.57
CA ASN A 129 -10.42 -47.87 58.87
C ASN A 129 -11.47 -48.41 57.87
N GLY A 130 -12.04 -47.54 57.02
CA GLY A 130 -13.06 -47.86 56.01
C GLY A 130 -14.49 -47.89 56.56
N VAL A 131 -14.75 -47.21 57.68
CA VAL A 131 -16.09 -47.02 58.27
C VAL A 131 -16.22 -45.56 58.67
N MET A 132 -17.10 -44.81 58.01
CA MET A 132 -17.34 -43.41 58.38
C MET A 132 -17.95 -43.29 59.78
N GLU A 133 -17.18 -42.72 60.71
CA GLU A 133 -17.49 -42.53 62.11
C GLU A 133 -17.90 -41.08 62.44
N ARG A 134 -18.27 -40.84 63.71
CA ARG A 134 -18.87 -39.56 64.14
C ARG A 134 -17.83 -38.46 64.32
N GLY A 135 -17.45 -37.83 63.22
CA GLY A 135 -16.54 -36.69 63.18
C GLY A 135 -15.80 -36.54 61.84
N GLU A 136 -15.90 -37.57 61.01
CA GLU A 136 -15.29 -37.67 59.69
C GLU A 136 -16.24 -37.16 58.60
N GLU A 137 -15.68 -36.68 57.50
CA GLU A 137 -16.41 -36.30 56.29
C GLU A 137 -16.38 -37.45 55.26
N CYS A 138 -15.35 -38.28 55.33
CA CYS A 138 -15.09 -39.45 54.50
C CYS A 138 -14.23 -40.49 55.25
N ASP A 139 -14.28 -41.76 54.84
CA ASP A 139 -13.25 -42.77 55.18
C ASP A 139 -13.24 -43.84 54.07
N ASP A 140 -12.22 -43.81 53.21
CA ASP A 140 -11.97 -44.79 52.14
C ASP A 140 -10.93 -45.87 52.55
N GLY A 141 -10.55 -45.92 53.83
CA GLY A 141 -9.68 -46.93 54.43
C GLY A 141 -8.20 -46.77 54.07
N ASP A 142 -7.56 -47.87 53.66
CA ASP A 142 -6.19 -47.90 53.11
C ASP A 142 -5.98 -46.97 51.88
N ALA A 143 -7.05 -46.37 51.34
CA ALA A 143 -7.02 -45.43 50.21
C ALA A 143 -7.03 -43.94 50.63
N ASN A 144 -7.18 -43.62 51.93
CA ASN A 144 -7.02 -42.25 52.41
C ASN A 144 -5.58 -41.76 52.16
N GLY A 145 -5.44 -40.50 51.79
CA GLY A 145 -4.15 -39.85 51.59
C GLY A 145 -4.31 -38.41 51.15
N ASP A 146 -3.34 -37.56 51.46
CA ASP A 146 -3.49 -36.10 51.32
C ASP A 146 -3.79 -35.65 49.87
N THR A 147 -3.33 -36.41 48.86
CA THR A 147 -3.59 -36.16 47.43
C THR A 147 -4.75 -36.97 46.85
N MET A 148 -5.67 -37.47 47.69
CA MET A 148 -6.83 -38.30 47.33
C MET A 148 -8.13 -37.61 47.78
N ALA A 149 -9.29 -38.08 47.28
CA ALA A 149 -10.60 -37.53 47.65
C ALA A 149 -10.86 -37.45 49.17
N CYS A 150 -10.29 -38.38 49.93
CA CYS A 150 -10.29 -38.40 51.39
C CYS A 150 -8.87 -38.27 51.92
N LYS A 151 -8.60 -37.21 52.68
CA LYS A 151 -7.24 -36.91 53.20
C LYS A 151 -6.89 -37.78 54.40
N SER A 152 -5.62 -37.75 54.83
CA SER A 152 -5.15 -38.59 55.95
C SER A 152 -5.76 -38.24 57.32
N ASP A 153 -6.58 -37.19 57.40
CA ASP A 153 -7.33 -36.76 58.59
C ASP A 153 -8.85 -36.96 58.50
N CYS A 154 -9.33 -37.59 57.42
CA CYS A 154 -10.74 -37.88 57.12
C CYS A 154 -11.62 -36.63 56.93
N THR A 155 -11.01 -35.50 56.57
CA THR A 155 -11.70 -34.42 55.86
C THR A 155 -11.66 -34.65 54.35
N THR A 156 -12.68 -34.18 53.63
CA THR A 156 -12.65 -34.24 52.16
C THR A 156 -11.58 -33.31 51.62
N ASN A 157 -10.90 -33.74 50.55
CA ASN A 157 -10.06 -32.83 49.77
C ASN A 157 -10.96 -31.84 49.00
N ILE A 158 -10.65 -30.55 49.09
CA ILE A 158 -11.30 -29.44 48.40
C ILE A 158 -10.28 -28.39 47.98
N CYS A 159 -10.40 -27.88 46.76
CA CYS A 159 -9.70 -26.69 46.31
C CYS A 159 -9.68 -25.54 47.35
N GLY A 160 -8.49 -25.02 47.60
CA GLY A 160 -8.21 -24.00 48.62
C GLY A 160 -7.80 -24.58 49.98
N ASP A 161 -7.46 -25.87 50.09
CA ASP A 161 -7.15 -26.53 51.38
C ASP A 161 -5.67 -26.84 51.64
N THR A 162 -4.77 -26.45 50.72
CA THR A 162 -3.31 -26.70 50.66
C THR A 162 -2.88 -28.09 50.17
N PHE A 163 -3.80 -28.94 49.71
CA PHE A 163 -3.48 -30.27 49.19
C PHE A 163 -4.11 -30.56 47.82
N VAL A 164 -3.30 -30.67 46.77
CA VAL A 164 -3.78 -30.99 45.41
C VAL A 164 -4.31 -32.43 45.31
N TYR A 165 -5.58 -32.60 44.90
CA TYR A 165 -6.14 -33.91 44.55
C TYR A 165 -5.59 -34.41 43.19
N GLU A 166 -4.70 -35.41 43.24
CA GLU A 166 -4.02 -35.96 42.07
C GLU A 166 -5.00 -36.49 41.00
N GLY A 167 -5.07 -35.77 39.87
CA GLY A 167 -5.91 -36.15 38.72
C GLY A 167 -7.33 -35.59 38.73
N VAL A 168 -7.66 -34.71 39.67
CA VAL A 168 -8.86 -33.86 39.65
C VAL A 168 -8.48 -32.38 39.66
N GLU A 169 -7.42 -32.02 40.36
CA GLU A 169 -6.89 -30.66 40.49
C GLU A 169 -5.49 -30.57 39.87
N GLU A 170 -5.16 -29.41 39.31
CA GLU A 170 -3.86 -29.12 38.69
C GLU A 170 -2.95 -28.29 39.61
N CYS A 171 -3.55 -27.53 40.53
CA CYS A 171 -2.89 -26.73 41.56
C CYS A 171 -3.78 -26.65 42.82
N ASP A 172 -3.19 -26.20 43.94
CA ASP A 172 -3.88 -25.70 45.13
C ASP A 172 -2.86 -24.82 45.88
N ASP A 173 -3.23 -23.61 46.29
CA ASP A 173 -2.39 -22.68 47.04
C ASP A 173 -2.88 -22.40 48.48
N GLY A 174 -4.04 -22.94 48.85
CA GLY A 174 -4.67 -22.76 50.15
C GLY A 174 -5.56 -21.53 50.33
N ASN A 175 -6.05 -20.87 49.28
CA ASN A 175 -6.91 -19.69 49.44
C ASN A 175 -8.00 -19.47 48.36
N ASP A 176 -8.99 -18.61 48.68
CA ASP A 176 -10.13 -18.28 47.81
C ASP A 176 -9.81 -17.11 46.83
N ASN A 177 -8.63 -17.09 46.19
CA ASN A 177 -8.21 -16.00 45.28
C ASN A 177 -7.90 -16.53 43.88
N ASP A 178 -8.40 -15.84 42.86
CA ASP A 178 -8.26 -16.26 41.44
C ASP A 178 -6.99 -15.69 40.75
N LEU A 179 -6.06 -15.06 41.49
CA LEU A 179 -5.08 -14.13 40.92
C LEU A 179 -3.60 -14.39 41.31
N ASP A 180 -3.32 -15.40 42.12
CA ASP A 180 -1.97 -15.80 42.57
C ASP A 180 -1.44 -17.09 41.94
N GLY A 181 -1.98 -17.47 40.76
CA GLY A 181 -1.46 -18.53 39.89
C GLY A 181 -2.21 -19.86 39.97
N CYS A 182 -3.18 -19.98 40.87
CA CYS A 182 -4.21 -21.01 40.88
C CYS A 182 -5.58 -20.33 40.82
N SER A 183 -6.57 -20.96 40.17
CA SER A 183 -7.96 -20.48 40.18
C SER A 183 -8.72 -21.05 41.38
N ASN A 184 -9.84 -20.41 41.75
CA ASN A 184 -10.84 -20.95 42.69
C ASN A 184 -11.58 -22.22 42.18
N THR A 185 -11.08 -22.83 41.11
CA THR A 185 -11.51 -24.14 40.59
C THR A 185 -10.35 -25.14 40.51
N CYS A 186 -9.17 -24.77 41.02
CA CYS A 186 -7.94 -25.57 41.07
C CYS A 186 -7.44 -26.08 39.70
N VAL A 187 -7.81 -25.34 38.65
CA VAL A 187 -7.09 -25.29 37.37
C VAL A 187 -5.97 -24.26 37.52
N ALA A 188 -4.79 -24.56 36.99
CA ALA A 188 -3.67 -23.61 36.97
C ALA A 188 -4.04 -22.37 36.16
N ALA A 189 -3.51 -21.20 36.53
CA ALA A 189 -3.73 -19.98 35.75
C ALA A 189 -3.21 -20.14 34.31
N LEU A 190 -4.04 -19.75 33.33
CA LEU A 190 -3.75 -19.85 31.91
C LEU A 190 -4.15 -18.57 31.19
N CYS A 191 -3.20 -17.98 30.47
CA CYS A 191 -3.49 -16.93 29.51
C CYS A 191 -4.61 -17.36 28.54
N GLY A 192 -5.58 -16.48 28.33
CA GLY A 192 -6.75 -16.69 27.49
C GLY A 192 -7.95 -17.34 28.20
N ASP A 193 -8.01 -17.31 29.53
CA ASP A 193 -9.09 -17.96 30.30
C ASP A 193 -10.22 -17.00 30.77
N ASN A 194 -10.08 -15.68 30.52
CA ASN A 194 -10.91 -14.55 31.00
C ASN A 194 -10.58 -14.07 32.43
N ILE A 195 -9.50 -14.55 33.05
CA ILE A 195 -9.12 -14.25 34.46
C ILE A 195 -7.69 -13.71 34.53
N LYS A 196 -7.51 -12.47 34.05
CA LYS A 196 -6.22 -11.75 34.10
C LYS A 196 -5.56 -11.78 35.49
N GLN A 197 -4.42 -12.46 35.59
CA GLN A 197 -3.59 -12.67 36.79
C GLN A 197 -2.78 -11.43 37.23
N GLU A 198 -2.14 -11.49 38.41
CA GLU A 198 -1.14 -10.46 38.82
C GLU A 198 0.12 -10.44 37.94
N ASN A 199 0.43 -11.52 37.21
CA ASN A 199 1.60 -11.63 36.33
C ASN A 199 1.32 -11.35 34.84
N GLU A 200 0.14 -10.84 34.50
CA GLU A 200 -0.31 -10.60 33.13
C GLU A 200 -0.56 -9.10 32.89
N GLU A 201 -0.40 -8.64 31.65
CA GLU A 201 -0.69 -7.27 31.26
C GLU A 201 -2.11 -7.16 30.66
N CYS A 202 -2.60 -8.24 30.06
CA CYS A 202 -3.97 -8.42 29.58
C CYS A 202 -4.46 -9.87 29.79
N ASP A 203 -5.77 -10.08 29.71
CA ASP A 203 -6.41 -11.34 29.30
C ASP A 203 -7.74 -10.95 28.66
N ASP A 204 -8.05 -11.49 27.48
CA ASP A 204 -9.28 -11.22 26.74
C ASP A 204 -10.22 -12.45 26.62
N GLY A 205 -9.76 -13.62 27.07
CA GLY A 205 -10.44 -14.90 26.93
C GLY A 205 -10.11 -15.71 25.67
N ASN A 206 -9.03 -15.39 24.95
CA ASN A 206 -8.59 -16.12 23.76
C ASN A 206 -7.05 -16.19 23.62
N MET A 207 -6.53 -16.73 22.50
CA MET A 207 -5.09 -17.00 22.28
C MET A 207 -4.60 -16.57 20.87
N GLU A 208 -5.37 -15.77 20.15
CA GLU A 208 -5.01 -15.23 18.83
C GLU A 208 -4.23 -13.91 19.02
N ALA A 209 -2.92 -13.94 18.84
CA ALA A 209 -2.04 -12.80 19.17
C ALA A 209 -2.17 -11.55 18.28
N THR A 210 -3.20 -11.43 17.44
CA THR A 210 -3.43 -10.29 16.53
C THR A 210 -4.55 -9.34 17.00
N ASP A 211 -5.10 -9.53 18.20
CA ASP A 211 -6.01 -8.55 18.82
C ASP A 211 -5.31 -7.69 19.90
N ALA A 212 -6.04 -7.23 20.91
CA ALA A 212 -5.50 -6.36 21.95
C ALA A 212 -4.59 -7.11 22.94
N CYS A 213 -4.68 -8.44 23.00
CA CYS A 213 -3.91 -9.27 23.92
C CYS A 213 -3.10 -10.33 23.18
N THR A 214 -1.79 -10.34 23.37
CA THR A 214 -0.91 -11.35 22.76
C THR A 214 -1.13 -12.72 23.41
N SER A 215 -0.76 -13.81 22.72
CA SER A 215 -0.83 -15.18 23.26
C SER A 215 0.17 -15.48 24.39
N GLU A 216 0.90 -14.48 24.88
CA GLU A 216 1.71 -14.53 26.12
C GLU A 216 1.14 -13.59 27.22
N CYS A 217 -0.07 -13.07 27.02
CA CYS A 217 -0.80 -12.15 27.91
C CYS A 217 -0.06 -10.83 28.22
N LEU A 218 0.65 -10.33 27.21
CA LEU A 218 1.18 -8.97 27.13
C LEU A 218 0.25 -8.10 26.27
N ASP A 219 0.08 -6.82 26.64
CA ASP A 219 -0.66 -5.85 25.81
C ASP A 219 0.01 -5.78 24.43
N ALA A 220 -0.78 -5.90 23.33
CA ALA A 220 -0.23 -5.87 21.97
C ALA A 220 0.42 -4.51 21.63
N VAL A 221 1.64 -4.54 21.08
CA VAL A 221 2.45 -3.34 20.82
C VAL A 221 3.34 -3.45 19.58
N CYS A 222 3.19 -2.51 18.65
CA CYS A 222 4.13 -2.24 17.56
C CYS A 222 5.61 -2.47 17.93
N GLY A 223 6.22 -3.45 17.28
CA GLY A 223 7.55 -4.01 17.53
C GLY A 223 7.56 -5.41 18.16
N ASP A 224 6.40 -6.01 18.49
CA ASP A 224 6.32 -7.34 19.14
C ASP A 224 6.31 -8.54 18.17
N SER A 225 6.28 -8.32 16.85
CA SER A 225 6.18 -9.32 15.77
C SER A 225 4.78 -9.90 15.51
N PHE A 226 3.72 -9.31 16.09
CA PHE A 226 2.33 -9.56 15.74
C PHE A 226 1.67 -8.26 15.25
N VAL A 227 0.69 -8.36 14.34
CA VAL A 227 -0.02 -7.19 13.82
C VAL A 227 -1.34 -7.04 14.56
N TYR A 228 -1.56 -5.93 15.26
CA TYR A 228 -2.83 -5.65 15.92
C TYR A 228 -3.91 -5.25 14.90
N ASP A 229 -4.81 -6.19 14.59
CA ASP A 229 -5.85 -6.13 13.56
C ASP A 229 -6.70 -4.84 13.67
N GLY A 230 -6.46 -3.91 12.73
CA GLY A 230 -7.21 -2.65 12.60
C GLY A 230 -6.66 -1.47 13.40
N PHE A 231 -5.51 -1.63 14.04
CA PHE A 231 -4.71 -0.55 14.63
C PHE A 231 -3.35 -0.39 13.94
N GLU A 232 -2.78 -1.50 13.49
CA GLU A 232 -1.49 -1.58 12.80
C GLU A 232 -1.69 -2.14 11.39
N GLU A 233 -0.83 -1.74 10.45
CA GLU A 233 -0.86 -2.19 9.04
C GLU A 233 0.14 -3.32 8.80
N CYS A 234 1.23 -3.33 9.58
CA CYS A 234 2.37 -4.22 9.49
C CYS A 234 3.05 -4.39 10.85
N ASP A 235 3.81 -5.47 11.05
CA ASP A 235 4.78 -5.59 12.14
C ASP A 235 5.90 -6.59 11.74
N ASP A 236 7.11 -6.07 11.52
CA ASP A 236 8.35 -6.83 11.31
C ASP A 236 9.20 -6.91 12.62
N GLY A 237 8.63 -6.55 13.77
CA GLY A 237 9.24 -6.59 15.10
C GLY A 237 10.45 -5.67 15.26
N ASP A 238 11.56 -6.23 15.76
CA ASP A 238 12.89 -5.61 15.85
C ASP A 238 13.43 -5.04 14.51
N ALA A 239 12.78 -5.34 13.37
CA ALA A 239 13.11 -4.83 12.05
C ALA A 239 12.24 -3.65 11.56
N ASN A 240 11.24 -3.20 12.33
CA ASN A 240 10.48 -1.98 12.05
C ASN A 240 11.40 -0.74 12.01
N GLY A 241 11.14 0.21 11.11
CA GLY A 241 11.85 1.48 11.09
C GLY A 241 11.59 2.39 9.89
N ASP A 242 11.87 3.68 10.05
CA ASP A 242 11.73 4.81 9.10
C ASP A 242 12.35 4.63 7.69
N MET A 243 12.99 3.50 7.39
CA MET A 243 13.61 3.16 6.09
C MET A 243 13.34 1.71 5.65
N MET A 244 12.44 1.01 6.35
CA MET A 244 12.10 -0.40 6.14
C MET A 244 10.69 -0.52 5.55
N ALA A 245 10.24 -1.76 5.30
CA ALA A 245 8.89 -2.03 4.78
C ALA A 245 7.80 -1.57 5.76
N CYS A 246 7.98 -1.91 7.05
CA CYS A 246 7.15 -1.43 8.14
C CYS A 246 7.85 -0.30 8.88
N LYS A 247 7.16 0.83 9.08
CA LYS A 247 7.73 2.00 9.78
C LYS A 247 7.74 1.82 11.30
N ALA A 248 8.46 2.69 12.02
CA ALA A 248 8.57 2.63 13.48
C ALA A 248 7.25 2.93 14.25
N ASP A 249 6.16 3.22 13.53
CA ASP A 249 4.80 3.39 14.04
C ASP A 249 3.80 2.35 13.49
N CYS A 250 4.31 1.27 12.88
CA CYS A 250 3.55 0.15 12.33
C CYS A 250 2.51 0.52 11.25
N THR A 251 2.85 1.56 10.48
CA THR A 251 2.23 1.85 9.19
C THR A 251 3.12 1.39 8.04
N ASP A 252 2.51 0.95 6.93
CA ASP A 252 3.24 0.53 5.73
C ASP A 252 4.07 1.71 5.18
N ASN A 253 5.30 1.47 4.74
CA ASN A 253 6.11 2.48 4.05
C ASN A 253 5.62 2.66 2.61
N VAL A 254 5.24 3.89 2.23
CA VAL A 254 4.63 4.20 0.93
C VAL A 254 5.13 5.51 0.34
N CYS A 255 5.74 5.44 -0.85
CA CYS A 255 6.10 6.57 -1.69
C CYS A 255 5.14 7.77 -1.62
N GLY A 256 5.64 8.89 -1.09
CA GLY A 256 4.90 10.12 -0.86
C GLY A 256 4.49 10.36 0.60
N ASP A 257 4.84 9.47 1.53
CA ASP A 257 4.68 9.71 2.97
C ASP A 257 5.85 10.50 3.61
N GLY A 258 7.02 10.53 2.93
CA GLY A 258 8.23 11.24 3.36
C GLY A 258 9.28 10.39 4.06
N PHE A 259 9.18 9.05 4.03
CA PHE A 259 10.09 8.11 4.68
C PHE A 259 10.76 7.12 3.70
N LEU A 260 11.81 7.56 3.00
CA LEU A 260 12.59 6.75 2.03
C LEU A 260 12.73 5.25 2.38
N TYR A 261 12.05 4.38 1.63
CA TYR A 261 12.19 2.92 1.75
C TYR A 261 13.51 2.44 1.10
N GLU A 262 14.54 2.15 1.91
CA GLU A 262 15.91 1.90 1.41
C GLU A 262 15.97 0.68 0.46
N GLY A 263 16.28 0.95 -0.81
CA GLY A 263 16.47 -0.09 -1.83
C GLY A 263 15.20 -0.53 -2.56
N VAL A 264 14.05 0.08 -2.25
CA VAL A 264 12.83 0.07 -3.08
C VAL A 264 12.64 1.42 -3.76
N GLU A 265 12.90 2.50 -3.03
CA GLU A 265 12.81 3.89 -3.48
C GLU A 265 14.21 4.51 -3.58
N GLU A 266 14.34 5.55 -4.42
CA GLU A 266 15.57 6.34 -4.55
C GLU A 266 15.50 7.64 -3.73
N CYS A 267 14.29 8.18 -3.58
CA CYS A 267 13.98 9.44 -2.89
C CYS A 267 12.57 9.39 -2.28
N ASP A 268 12.31 10.20 -1.25
CA ASP A 268 10.93 10.63 -0.92
C ASP A 268 10.95 12.03 -0.27
N ASP A 269 10.38 13.03 -0.97
CA ASP A 269 10.13 14.40 -0.47
C ASP A 269 8.65 14.57 0.01
N GLY A 270 7.87 13.48 0.05
CA GLY A 270 6.48 13.42 0.51
C GLY A 270 5.49 14.12 -0.42
N ASP A 271 4.61 14.95 0.17
CA ASP A 271 3.69 15.90 -0.50
C ASP A 271 4.39 16.81 -1.55
N ALA A 272 5.72 16.86 -1.60
CA ALA A 272 6.52 17.64 -2.55
C ALA A 272 7.05 16.83 -3.76
N ASN A 273 6.82 15.52 -3.82
CA ASN A 273 7.14 14.67 -4.97
C ASN A 273 6.36 15.12 -6.23
N GLY A 274 6.93 14.84 -7.40
CA GLY A 274 6.21 14.95 -8.67
C GLY A 274 7.13 15.13 -9.87
N ASP A 275 6.59 14.87 -11.05
CA ASP A 275 7.28 14.81 -12.35
C ASP A 275 8.41 15.86 -12.52
N THR A 276 8.16 17.14 -12.22
CA THR A 276 9.12 18.24 -12.42
C THR A 276 9.92 18.61 -11.17
N LYS A 277 10.07 17.70 -10.20
CA LYS A 277 10.71 17.89 -8.88
C LYS A 277 11.90 16.94 -8.73
N ALA A 278 12.73 17.16 -7.72
CA ALA A 278 13.94 16.36 -7.51
C ALA A 278 13.61 14.88 -7.27
N CYS A 279 12.54 14.61 -6.51
CA CYS A 279 11.91 13.31 -6.43
C CYS A 279 10.65 13.26 -7.30
N LYS A 280 10.54 12.26 -8.19
CA LYS A 280 9.37 12.09 -9.06
C LYS A 280 8.19 11.47 -8.31
N GLY A 281 7.01 11.49 -8.94
CA GLY A 281 5.77 10.92 -8.37
C GLY A 281 5.74 9.40 -8.23
N ASP A 282 6.82 8.72 -8.58
CA ASP A 282 7.06 7.27 -8.42
C ASP A 282 8.29 6.97 -7.53
N CYS A 283 8.79 7.96 -6.79
CA CYS A 283 9.93 7.87 -5.88
C CYS A 283 11.26 7.41 -6.52
N THR A 284 11.42 7.69 -7.81
CA THR A 284 12.71 7.67 -8.51
C THR A 284 13.32 9.07 -8.59
N ASP A 285 14.65 9.15 -8.53
CA ASP A 285 15.39 10.43 -8.68
C ASP A 285 15.07 11.02 -10.06
N ASN A 286 14.75 12.32 -10.13
CA ASN A 286 14.65 13.01 -11.42
C ASN A 286 16.05 13.23 -12.00
N VAL A 287 16.27 12.72 -13.23
CA VAL A 287 17.57 12.76 -13.90
C VAL A 287 17.43 12.99 -15.40
N CYS A 288 18.21 13.95 -15.91
CA CYS A 288 18.37 14.21 -17.34
C CYS A 288 18.43 12.93 -18.21
N GLY A 289 17.46 12.80 -19.10
CA GLY A 289 17.20 11.66 -19.96
C GLY A 289 16.13 10.69 -19.46
N ASP A 290 15.34 11.04 -18.44
CA ASP A 290 14.23 10.21 -17.94
C ASP A 290 12.84 10.57 -18.52
N GLY A 291 12.75 11.70 -19.23
CA GLY A 291 11.53 12.21 -19.86
C GLY A 291 10.84 13.35 -19.10
N PHE A 292 11.35 13.76 -17.93
CA PHE A 292 10.70 14.73 -17.06
C PHE A 292 11.65 15.88 -16.62
N THR A 293 11.41 17.10 -17.10
CA THR A 293 12.28 18.26 -16.81
C THR A 293 12.29 18.69 -15.34
N LEU A 294 13.46 18.74 -14.70
CA LEU A 294 13.64 19.30 -13.35
C LEU A 294 13.48 20.83 -13.30
N GLU A 295 12.44 21.31 -12.62
CA GLU A 295 12.06 22.74 -12.63
C GLU A 295 13.19 23.67 -12.15
N GLY A 296 13.78 24.41 -13.08
CA GLY A 296 14.80 25.43 -12.79
C GLY A 296 16.24 24.91 -12.67
N VAL A 297 16.46 23.62 -12.95
CA VAL A 297 17.80 23.03 -13.16
C VAL A 297 18.01 22.73 -14.64
N GLU A 298 17.00 22.15 -15.28
CA GLU A 298 17.03 21.70 -16.67
C GLU A 298 16.20 22.62 -17.56
N GLU A 299 16.56 22.71 -18.84
CA GLU A 299 15.83 23.51 -19.82
C GLU A 299 14.96 22.69 -20.79
N CYS A 300 15.21 21.38 -20.87
CA CYS A 300 14.53 20.37 -21.69
C CYS A 300 14.84 18.99 -21.11
N ASP A 301 14.05 17.99 -21.52
CA ASP A 301 14.33 16.56 -21.41
C ASP A 301 13.51 15.87 -22.51
N ASP A 302 14.08 14.93 -23.25
CA ASP A 302 13.41 14.15 -24.30
C ASP A 302 13.54 12.62 -24.12
N GLY A 303 13.84 12.17 -22.91
CA GLY A 303 13.87 10.75 -22.51
C GLY A 303 15.12 10.00 -22.95
N ASN A 304 16.20 10.72 -23.27
CA ASN A 304 17.49 10.12 -23.60
C ASN A 304 18.69 11.07 -23.32
N THR A 305 19.91 10.64 -23.63
CA THR A 305 21.15 11.43 -23.42
C THR A 305 22.12 11.37 -24.61
N ASP A 306 21.62 11.20 -25.83
CA ASP A 306 22.41 11.50 -27.03
C ASP A 306 22.45 13.03 -27.25
N ASP A 307 23.40 13.54 -28.04
CA ASP A 307 23.50 14.96 -28.37
C ASP A 307 22.94 15.23 -29.78
N GLY A 308 22.11 16.28 -29.94
CA GLY A 308 21.74 16.84 -31.25
C GLY A 308 20.39 16.43 -31.84
N ASP A 309 19.49 15.83 -31.06
CA ASP A 309 18.11 15.49 -31.41
C ASP A 309 17.08 16.52 -30.88
N GLY A 310 17.32 17.14 -29.73
CA GLY A 310 16.53 18.29 -29.26
C GLY A 310 17.06 18.86 -27.96
N CYS A 311 17.35 17.97 -27.01
CA CYS A 311 18.05 18.26 -25.79
C CYS A 311 19.54 17.85 -25.91
N SER A 312 20.34 18.18 -24.90
CA SER A 312 21.75 17.74 -24.81
C SER A 312 21.88 16.67 -23.74
N ALA A 313 22.99 15.94 -23.72
CA ALA A 313 23.35 15.03 -22.62
C ALA A 313 23.61 15.75 -21.26
N ASN A 314 23.24 17.03 -21.14
CA ASN A 314 23.31 17.87 -19.94
C ASN A 314 22.00 18.70 -19.75
N CYS A 315 20.92 18.31 -20.44
CA CYS A 315 19.58 18.89 -20.39
C CYS A 315 19.48 20.42 -20.63
N THR A 316 20.20 20.87 -21.66
CA THR A 316 20.15 22.24 -22.20
C THR A 316 19.58 22.24 -23.61
N ASN A 317 18.76 23.24 -23.98
CA ASN A 317 18.12 23.26 -25.30
C ASN A 317 19.14 23.32 -26.46
N GLU A 318 19.05 22.38 -27.39
CA GLU A 318 19.85 22.35 -28.61
C GLU A 318 19.06 22.83 -29.84
N ASN A 319 19.65 22.66 -31.03
CA ASN A 319 18.91 22.77 -32.29
C ASN A 319 18.59 21.36 -32.76
N CYS A 320 17.35 20.91 -32.56
CA CYS A 320 16.82 19.65 -33.09
C CYS A 320 17.02 19.47 -34.62
N PHE A 321 17.32 20.56 -35.33
CA PHE A 321 17.87 20.49 -36.68
C PHE A 321 18.75 21.72 -36.96
N SER A 322 19.94 21.53 -37.54
CA SER A 322 20.69 22.61 -38.17
C SER A 322 21.53 22.13 -39.34
N PHE A 323 21.71 22.98 -40.35
CA PHE A 323 22.61 22.72 -41.48
C PHE A 323 23.19 24.01 -42.07
N THR A 324 24.35 23.90 -42.73
CA THR A 324 24.91 24.98 -43.55
C THR A 324 24.68 24.64 -45.02
N ASN A 325 23.95 25.48 -45.74
CA ASN A 325 23.57 25.22 -47.13
C ASN A 325 24.79 25.38 -48.06
N THR A 326 25.40 24.25 -48.41
CA THR A 326 26.61 24.14 -49.25
C THR A 326 26.50 22.95 -50.20
N ASP A 327 27.29 22.90 -51.28
CA ASP A 327 27.35 21.79 -52.24
C ASP A 327 27.71 20.41 -51.63
N GLN A 328 27.98 20.32 -50.32
CA GLN A 328 28.37 19.10 -49.60
C GLN A 328 27.30 18.57 -48.64
N GLU A 329 26.41 19.43 -48.15
CA GLU A 329 25.26 19.05 -47.33
C GLU A 329 24.05 18.85 -48.26
N ASP A 330 23.24 17.83 -47.98
CA ASP A 330 22.10 17.45 -48.82
C ASP A 330 20.97 16.94 -47.92
N LEU A 331 19.81 17.60 -47.94
CA LEU A 331 18.61 17.20 -47.19
C LEU A 331 17.86 16.01 -47.83
N MET A 332 18.52 15.25 -48.72
CA MET A 332 18.10 13.93 -49.22
C MET A 332 18.00 12.86 -48.11
N GLY A 333 17.00 13.04 -47.24
CA GLY A 333 16.57 12.09 -46.23
C GLY A 333 15.07 12.26 -45.98
N ALA A 334 14.42 11.22 -45.45
CA ALA A 334 13.04 11.37 -44.96
C ALA A 334 13.00 11.96 -43.54
N ASP A 335 14.16 12.04 -42.90
CA ASP A 335 14.41 11.91 -41.47
C ASP A 335 15.10 13.13 -40.84
N TRP A 336 15.59 14.08 -41.65
CA TRP A 336 16.34 15.27 -41.22
C TRP A 336 15.59 16.23 -40.26
N PHE A 337 14.29 16.01 -40.02
CA PHE A 337 13.48 16.78 -39.07
C PHE A 337 12.74 15.87 -38.06
N ASP A 338 13.03 14.57 -38.02
CA ASP A 338 12.40 13.63 -37.06
C ASP A 338 12.71 14.05 -35.62
N ALA A 339 13.98 14.37 -35.37
CA ALA A 339 14.47 15.06 -34.17
C ALA A 339 13.55 16.22 -33.73
N CYS A 340 13.25 17.18 -34.62
CA CYS A 340 12.33 18.28 -34.31
C CYS A 340 10.83 17.90 -34.19
N VAL A 341 10.42 16.68 -34.58
CA VAL A 341 9.08 16.17 -34.29
C VAL A 341 9.00 15.67 -32.85
N ASP A 342 10.01 14.91 -32.46
CA ASP A 342 10.06 14.17 -31.20
C ASP A 342 10.55 15.08 -30.04
N ALA A 343 11.35 16.10 -30.34
CA ALA A 343 11.82 17.12 -29.41
C ALA A 343 10.68 17.76 -28.58
N VAL A 344 10.89 17.73 -27.27
CA VAL A 344 9.98 18.25 -26.25
C VAL A 344 9.96 19.78 -26.28
N GLY A 345 8.79 20.36 -26.00
CA GLY A 345 8.56 21.80 -26.05
C GLY A 345 7.28 22.19 -26.79
N ASN A 346 6.84 23.43 -26.54
CA ASN A 346 5.60 24.03 -27.03
C ASN A 346 5.82 25.31 -27.85
N ASN A 347 7.05 25.73 -28.07
CA ASN A 347 7.47 26.82 -28.94
C ASN A 347 8.41 26.26 -30.01
N VAL A 348 8.44 26.94 -31.16
CA VAL A 348 9.36 26.65 -32.26
C VAL A 348 10.05 27.95 -32.61
N GLU A 349 11.37 27.97 -32.57
CA GLU A 349 12.18 29.06 -33.09
C GLU A 349 12.95 28.59 -34.32
N ILE A 350 12.96 29.43 -35.34
CA ILE A 350 13.72 29.23 -36.57
C ILE A 350 14.73 30.36 -36.73
N THR A 351 15.94 30.02 -37.16
CA THR A 351 17.03 30.99 -37.38
C THR A 351 17.65 30.80 -38.76
N VAL A 352 17.88 31.90 -39.49
CA VAL A 352 18.69 31.95 -40.73
C VAL A 352 19.89 32.86 -40.49
N ARG A 353 21.07 32.40 -40.88
CA ARG A 353 22.34 33.11 -40.69
C ARG A 353 23.11 33.27 -41.99
N ASP A 354 23.89 34.34 -42.06
CA ASP A 354 24.75 34.62 -43.20
C ASP A 354 26.06 33.78 -43.18
N PRO A 355 26.89 33.85 -44.24
CA PRO A 355 28.19 33.14 -44.30
C PRO A 355 29.23 33.56 -43.25
N ASN A 356 28.91 34.52 -42.37
CA ASN A 356 29.73 34.99 -41.26
C ASN A 356 29.08 34.67 -39.88
N ASP A 357 28.13 33.73 -39.86
CA ASP A 357 27.32 33.32 -38.69
C ASP A 357 26.47 34.47 -38.08
N GLN A 358 26.22 35.56 -38.82
CA GLN A 358 25.34 36.62 -38.35
C GLN A 358 23.88 36.21 -38.56
N VAL A 359 23.10 36.22 -37.47
CA VAL A 359 21.64 36.07 -37.53
C VAL A 359 21.04 37.21 -38.38
N ILE A 360 20.35 36.85 -39.45
CA ILE A 360 19.64 37.80 -40.33
C ILE A 360 18.12 37.62 -40.31
N TYR A 361 17.64 36.48 -39.81
CA TYR A 361 16.24 36.22 -39.50
C TYR A 361 16.20 35.28 -38.31
N GLN A 362 15.41 35.65 -37.31
CA GLN A 362 15.09 34.82 -36.15
C GLN A 362 13.66 35.17 -35.76
N ALA A 363 12.85 34.14 -35.55
CA ALA A 363 11.43 34.30 -35.23
C ALA A 363 10.94 33.08 -34.46
N SER A 364 10.12 33.31 -33.43
CA SER A 364 9.60 32.27 -32.53
C SER A 364 8.07 32.25 -32.51
N GLY A 365 7.46 31.09 -32.27
CA GLY A 365 6.01 30.97 -32.14
C GLY A 365 5.55 29.63 -31.57
N THR A 366 4.39 29.62 -30.91
CA THR A 366 3.86 28.45 -30.19
C THR A 366 3.39 27.33 -31.14
N LYS A 367 3.85 26.10 -30.88
CA LYS A 367 3.51 24.81 -31.51
C LYS A 367 1.99 24.58 -31.40
N VAL A 368 1.32 24.31 -32.53
CA VAL A 368 -0.14 24.17 -32.55
C VAL A 368 -0.55 22.69 -32.55
N GLY A 369 -0.81 22.16 -31.35
CA GLY A 369 -1.15 20.76 -31.11
C GLY A 369 0.02 19.80 -31.34
N SER A 370 -0.15 18.54 -30.93
CA SER A 370 0.88 17.51 -31.02
C SER A 370 1.40 17.33 -32.45
N TRP A 371 2.72 17.30 -32.61
CA TRP A 371 3.35 16.93 -33.87
C TRP A 371 3.45 15.41 -34.00
N SER A 372 3.62 14.97 -35.24
CA SER A 372 4.04 13.62 -35.62
C SER A 372 4.68 13.74 -37.00
N TYR A 373 5.49 12.78 -37.42
CA TYR A 373 6.25 12.84 -38.68
C TYR A 373 5.39 13.23 -39.89
N ASP A 374 4.12 12.84 -39.89
CA ASP A 374 3.17 13.07 -40.98
C ASP A 374 2.14 14.19 -40.75
N GLN A 375 2.04 14.74 -39.54
CA GLN A 375 1.04 15.76 -39.19
C GLN A 375 1.66 16.82 -38.26
N LEU A 376 2.24 17.87 -38.85
CA LEU A 376 2.88 18.99 -38.14
C LEU A 376 1.97 20.22 -38.10
N THR A 377 2.05 21.11 -39.09
CA THR A 377 1.16 22.30 -39.15
C THR A 377 -0.16 22.04 -39.89
N SER A 378 -0.56 20.77 -40.01
CA SER A 378 -1.81 20.30 -40.63
C SER A 378 -2.34 19.06 -39.89
N THR A 379 -3.65 18.83 -39.93
CA THR A 379 -4.33 17.55 -39.63
C THR A 379 -4.83 16.82 -40.88
N ALA A 380 -4.62 17.41 -42.06
CA ALA A 380 -5.19 16.93 -43.31
C ALA A 380 -4.46 15.69 -43.86
N SER A 381 -5.18 14.87 -44.64
CA SER A 381 -4.61 13.69 -45.29
C SER A 381 -3.38 14.05 -46.13
N LEU A 382 -2.36 13.18 -46.10
CA LEU A 382 -1.05 13.41 -46.72
C LEU A 382 -1.11 13.89 -48.17
N ASN A 383 -2.08 13.40 -48.94
CA ASN A 383 -2.26 13.73 -50.34
C ASN A 383 -2.89 15.12 -50.61
N ILE A 384 -3.24 15.89 -49.56
CA ILE A 384 -3.83 17.23 -49.67
C ILE A 384 -3.13 18.30 -48.83
N GLN A 385 -2.06 17.98 -48.08
CA GLN A 385 -1.23 18.97 -47.37
C GLN A 385 -0.46 19.92 -48.31
N TYR A 386 -0.41 19.65 -49.62
CA TYR A 386 0.18 20.57 -50.62
C TYR A 386 -0.64 21.86 -50.85
N ASN A 387 -1.76 22.03 -50.14
CA ASN A 387 -2.59 23.24 -50.17
C ASN A 387 -2.46 23.99 -48.84
N VAL A 388 -2.02 25.24 -48.87
CA VAL A 388 -1.85 26.09 -47.67
C VAL A 388 -3.16 26.22 -46.88
N ALA A 389 -4.31 26.23 -47.56
CA ALA A 389 -5.63 26.28 -46.89
C ALA A 389 -6.02 25.01 -46.12
N ASN A 390 -5.24 23.93 -46.23
CA ASN A 390 -5.41 22.69 -45.45
C ASN A 390 -4.43 22.61 -44.25
N HIS A 391 -3.62 23.64 -44.01
CA HIS A 391 -2.80 23.75 -42.81
C HIS A 391 -3.60 24.54 -41.75
N ASP A 392 -4.36 23.80 -40.96
CA ASP A 392 -5.18 24.26 -39.84
C ASP A 392 -4.36 24.53 -38.56
N ARG A 393 -3.08 24.12 -38.54
CA ARG A 393 -2.17 24.22 -37.38
C ARG A 393 -0.91 25.04 -37.69
N ILE A 394 -1.06 26.07 -38.54
CA ILE A 394 0.00 27.04 -38.85
C ILE A 394 0.44 27.75 -37.57
N ILE A 395 1.76 27.80 -37.34
CA ILE A 395 2.34 28.56 -36.24
C ILE A 395 2.39 30.02 -36.66
N LYS A 396 1.89 30.93 -35.82
CA LYS A 396 2.10 32.36 -36.00
C LYS A 396 3.33 32.79 -35.22
N LEU A 397 4.24 33.47 -35.89
CA LEU A 397 5.49 33.94 -35.34
C LEU A 397 5.35 35.33 -34.69
N ASP A 398 6.21 35.61 -33.72
CA ASP A 398 6.35 36.86 -32.98
C ASP A 398 6.55 38.11 -33.87
N ASN A 399 7.28 37.96 -34.97
CA ASN A 399 7.52 39.00 -35.97
C ASN A 399 6.30 39.27 -36.87
N GLY A 400 5.25 38.44 -36.79
CA GLY A 400 4.02 38.53 -37.58
C GLY A 400 3.95 37.60 -38.80
N ASP A 401 5.02 36.89 -39.14
CA ASP A 401 5.04 35.87 -40.19
C ASP A 401 4.25 34.60 -39.77
N LEU A 402 4.03 33.72 -40.74
CA LEU A 402 3.37 32.43 -40.56
C LEU A 402 4.33 31.29 -40.93
N LEU A 403 4.57 30.37 -40.00
CA LEU A 403 5.42 29.19 -40.17
C LEU A 403 4.57 27.96 -40.53
N ARG A 404 4.95 27.29 -41.62
CA ARG A 404 4.32 26.08 -42.13
C ARG A 404 5.36 24.96 -42.30
N ILE A 405 5.03 23.77 -41.81
CA ILE A 405 5.82 22.55 -42.00
C ILE A 405 4.92 21.46 -42.57
N SER A 406 5.35 20.84 -43.67
CA SER A 406 4.66 19.72 -44.33
C SER A 406 5.14 18.38 -43.78
N GLY A 407 4.25 17.41 -43.60
CA GLY A 407 4.61 16.08 -43.12
C GLY A 407 5.55 15.31 -44.06
N LYS A 408 6.41 14.47 -43.47
CA LYS A 408 7.41 13.57 -44.07
C LYS A 408 6.93 12.84 -45.32
N ASN A 409 5.78 12.17 -45.23
CA ASN A 409 5.20 11.38 -46.31
C ASN A 409 4.13 12.15 -47.12
N SER A 410 4.03 13.49 -46.97
CA SER A 410 3.00 14.27 -47.69
C SER A 410 3.19 14.19 -49.21
N SER A 411 2.08 14.07 -49.96
CA SER A 411 2.11 13.77 -51.40
C SER A 411 1.64 14.97 -52.20
N ASN A 412 2.49 15.49 -53.08
CA ASN A 412 2.28 16.80 -53.71
C ASN A 412 1.74 16.71 -55.16
N SER A 413 0.46 17.05 -55.35
CA SER A 413 -0.14 17.30 -56.67
C SER A 413 -0.25 18.79 -57.04
N GLY A 414 0.52 19.67 -56.38
CA GLY A 414 0.59 21.11 -56.60
C GLY A 414 2.01 21.68 -56.44
N CYS A 415 2.15 22.77 -55.67
CA CYS A 415 3.27 23.71 -55.80
C CYS A 415 4.04 24.05 -54.50
N GLY A 416 3.95 23.22 -53.45
CA GLY A 416 4.71 23.45 -52.22
C GLY A 416 4.42 22.52 -51.04
N GLY A 417 3.87 21.33 -51.29
CA GLY A 417 3.92 20.25 -50.29
C GLY A 417 5.29 19.57 -50.29
N SER A 418 5.61 18.85 -49.21
CA SER A 418 6.62 17.78 -49.27
C SER A 418 6.20 16.73 -50.30
N GLN A 419 7.15 15.91 -50.76
CA GLN A 419 6.95 15.03 -51.92
C GLN A 419 7.10 13.54 -51.56
N GLY A 420 6.92 13.20 -50.29
CA GLY A 420 7.03 11.84 -49.77
C GLY A 420 8.47 11.39 -49.53
N ASN A 421 9.39 12.36 -49.42
CA ASN A 421 10.83 12.13 -49.31
C ASN A 421 11.51 13.19 -48.43
N GLY A 422 10.91 13.47 -47.27
CA GLY A 422 11.39 14.46 -46.30
C GLY A 422 10.42 15.61 -46.09
N TYR A 423 10.79 16.53 -45.21
CA TYR A 423 9.95 17.64 -44.78
C TYR A 423 10.03 18.84 -45.75
N VAL A 424 9.16 19.83 -45.58
CA VAL A 424 9.26 21.15 -46.25
C VAL A 424 8.82 22.23 -45.27
N ILE A 425 9.72 23.15 -44.96
CA ILE A 425 9.50 24.30 -44.07
C ILE A 425 9.35 25.57 -44.91
N MET A 426 8.38 26.42 -44.57
CA MET A 426 8.13 27.70 -45.22
C MET A 426 7.78 28.78 -44.20
N THR A 427 8.21 30.02 -44.45
CA THR A 427 7.57 31.22 -43.87
C THR A 427 7.06 32.18 -44.94
N TYR A 428 5.98 32.88 -44.61
CA TYR A 428 5.31 33.85 -45.47
C TYR A 428 4.55 34.91 -44.65
N ASP A 429 4.27 36.06 -45.26
CA ASP A 429 3.49 37.14 -44.63
C ASP A 429 2.07 36.70 -44.22
N ASP A 430 1.59 37.19 -43.08
CA ASP A 430 0.17 37.24 -42.73
C ASP A 430 -0.52 38.42 -43.45
N PRO A 431 -1.63 38.25 -44.20
CA PRO A 431 -2.43 37.03 -44.37
C PRO A 431 -2.14 36.22 -45.63
N ILE A 432 -2.40 34.91 -45.51
CA ILE A 432 -2.37 33.91 -46.59
C ILE A 432 -3.24 34.36 -47.77
N ASN A 433 -2.61 34.83 -48.85
CA ASN A 433 -3.32 35.41 -49.97
C ASN A 433 -3.34 34.45 -51.18
N SER A 434 -4.50 33.78 -51.34
CA SER A 434 -4.85 32.77 -52.36
C SER A 434 -4.37 31.33 -52.12
N THR A 435 -4.89 30.40 -52.92
CA THR A 435 -4.50 28.97 -53.00
C THR A 435 -3.14 28.73 -53.65
N TYR A 436 -2.32 29.77 -53.85
CA TYR A 436 -1.03 29.69 -54.52
C TYR A 436 0.06 30.34 -53.66
N TYR A 437 1.24 29.74 -53.72
CA TYR A 437 2.43 30.03 -52.95
C TYR A 437 3.11 31.35 -53.40
N ASN A 438 2.46 32.45 -53.06
CA ASN A 438 3.00 33.80 -53.12
C ASN A 438 3.56 34.19 -51.75
N ASN A 439 4.41 35.21 -51.69
CA ASN A 439 4.90 35.82 -50.45
C ASN A 439 5.74 34.89 -49.55
N ILE A 440 6.42 33.89 -50.13
CA ILE A 440 7.42 33.12 -49.39
C ILE A 440 8.62 34.01 -49.07
N LYS A 441 9.04 34.05 -47.79
CA LYS A 441 10.30 34.68 -47.33
C LYS A 441 11.42 33.67 -47.15
N LEU A 442 11.09 32.53 -46.52
CA LEU A 442 11.97 31.39 -46.28
C LEU A 442 11.35 30.12 -46.88
N LEU A 443 12.19 29.30 -47.51
CA LEU A 443 11.88 27.91 -47.86
C LEU A 443 13.10 27.04 -47.59
N VAL A 444 12.90 25.96 -46.83
CA VAL A 444 13.88 24.89 -46.59
C VAL A 444 13.29 23.58 -47.11
N ALA A 445 13.94 22.97 -48.10
CA ALA A 445 13.41 21.81 -48.80
C ALA A 445 14.48 21.01 -49.58
N PRO A 446 14.41 19.66 -49.59
CA PRO A 446 15.38 18.81 -50.27
C PRO A 446 15.49 19.06 -51.79
N TYR A 447 16.72 19.11 -52.30
CA TYR A 447 17.03 19.38 -53.71
C TYR A 447 16.37 18.36 -54.65
N LEU A 448 16.54 17.06 -54.40
CA LEU A 448 15.91 16.01 -55.20
C LEU A 448 14.50 15.67 -54.72
N HIS A 449 13.58 16.62 -54.90
CA HIS A 449 12.14 16.38 -54.79
C HIS A 449 11.62 15.38 -55.84
N THR A 450 11.35 14.13 -55.44
CA THR A 450 10.83 13.08 -56.34
C THR A 450 9.35 12.77 -56.04
N VAL A 451 8.51 12.67 -57.07
CA VAL A 451 7.07 12.37 -56.90
C VAL A 451 6.85 10.86 -57.07
N GLY A 452 7.33 10.09 -56.09
CA GLY A 452 7.46 8.63 -56.22
C GLY A 452 8.35 8.26 -57.41
N ASN A 453 7.93 7.30 -58.23
CA ASN A 453 8.68 6.81 -59.41
C ASN A 453 8.78 7.83 -60.59
N ASN A 454 8.62 9.13 -60.36
CA ASN A 454 8.71 10.17 -61.39
C ASN A 454 9.98 11.01 -61.26
N ASN A 455 10.39 11.62 -62.38
CA ASN A 455 11.54 12.53 -62.45
C ASN A 455 11.48 13.64 -61.40
N ALA A 456 12.65 14.04 -60.87
CA ALA A 456 12.75 15.10 -59.87
C ALA A 456 12.14 16.43 -60.35
N ARG A 457 11.40 17.11 -59.47
CA ARG A 457 10.91 18.47 -59.70
C ARG A 457 12.02 19.49 -59.42
N ASN A 458 12.62 20.02 -60.48
CA ASN A 458 13.51 21.17 -60.38
C ASN A 458 12.70 22.48 -60.30
N PHE A 459 12.89 23.26 -59.24
CA PHE A 459 12.34 24.62 -59.07
C PHE A 459 13.00 25.69 -59.97
N GLY A 460 14.06 25.33 -60.71
CA GLY A 460 14.72 26.15 -61.73
C GLY A 460 16.23 26.09 -61.61
N ALA A 461 16.78 26.88 -60.68
CA ALA A 461 18.21 27.00 -60.38
C ALA A 461 18.63 26.24 -59.11
N TRP A 462 17.80 25.30 -58.65
CA TRP A 462 18.13 24.45 -57.50
C TRP A 462 19.22 23.44 -57.89
N THR A 463 20.17 23.25 -56.99
CA THR A 463 21.31 22.32 -57.07
C THR A 463 21.47 21.64 -55.70
N PRO A 464 22.40 20.68 -55.53
CA PRO A 464 23.02 20.47 -54.21
C PRO A 464 23.53 21.83 -53.67
N GLY A 465 23.42 22.07 -52.36
CA GLY A 465 23.63 23.42 -51.80
C GLY A 465 22.56 24.46 -52.20
N GLY A 466 21.40 24.02 -52.70
CA GLY A 466 20.30 24.86 -53.13
C GLY A 466 19.14 24.98 -52.14
N GLU A 467 19.23 24.29 -51.00
CA GLU A 467 18.10 23.79 -50.22
C GLU A 467 17.55 24.78 -49.20
N LEU A 468 18.32 25.82 -48.91
CA LEU A 468 17.90 27.02 -48.20
C LEU A 468 17.65 28.14 -49.23
N SER A 469 16.45 28.70 -49.24
CA SER A 469 16.11 29.88 -50.03
C SER A 469 15.54 30.96 -49.13
N TRP A 470 16.20 32.12 -49.08
CA TRP A 470 15.87 33.27 -48.22
C TRP A 470 15.96 34.58 -49.01
N ASN A 471 15.03 35.51 -48.79
CA ASN A 471 14.94 36.75 -49.58
C ASN A 471 14.49 38.00 -48.78
N ASN A 472 14.85 38.12 -47.49
CA ASN A 472 14.86 39.38 -46.73
C ASN A 472 13.65 40.32 -46.99
N ASP A 473 12.46 39.92 -46.57
CA ASP A 473 11.17 40.64 -46.75
C ASP A 473 10.79 40.99 -48.21
N MET A 474 11.35 40.30 -49.20
CA MET A 474 10.90 40.32 -50.60
C MET A 474 10.27 38.99 -51.01
N ASN A 475 9.07 39.10 -51.58
CA ASN A 475 8.21 37.96 -51.86
C ASN A 475 8.74 37.07 -52.99
N MET A 476 9.11 35.84 -52.64
CA MET A 476 9.40 34.77 -53.60
C MET A 476 8.11 34.07 -54.06
N PHE A 477 8.16 33.47 -55.24
CA PHE A 477 7.03 32.75 -55.86
C PHE A 477 7.49 31.34 -56.26
N SER A 478 6.84 30.29 -55.75
CA SER A 478 7.21 28.91 -56.13
C SER A 478 6.62 28.44 -57.47
N CYS A 479 5.50 29.02 -57.91
CA CYS A 479 4.79 28.61 -59.13
C CYS A 479 3.93 29.71 -59.76
N PHE A 480 4.25 30.14 -60.99
CA PHE A 480 3.31 30.53 -62.06
C PHE A 480 4.07 30.89 -63.36
N PRO A 481 3.38 30.99 -64.51
CA PRO A 481 2.92 29.85 -65.31
C PRO A 481 4.07 29.04 -65.97
N ASN A 482 5.30 29.55 -65.96
CA ASN A 482 6.50 28.90 -66.45
C ASN A 482 7.44 28.65 -65.27
N PHE A 483 7.84 27.40 -65.03
CA PHE A 483 8.86 27.07 -64.02
C PHE A 483 10.13 27.91 -64.25
N GLY A 484 10.56 28.65 -63.23
CA GLY A 484 11.78 29.46 -63.27
C GLY A 484 11.71 30.84 -63.96
N GLN A 485 10.55 31.52 -64.05
CA GLN A 485 10.45 32.87 -64.66
C GLN A 485 9.80 33.98 -63.79
N GLY A 486 9.65 33.78 -62.48
CA GLY A 486 9.55 34.90 -61.52
C GLY A 486 10.95 35.38 -61.08
N PRO A 487 11.06 36.20 -60.02
CA PRO A 487 12.22 36.11 -59.14
C PRO A 487 12.17 34.69 -58.52
N SER A 488 12.86 33.76 -59.16
CA SER A 488 12.87 32.35 -58.77
C SER A 488 13.45 32.21 -57.38
N LEU A 489 13.01 31.18 -56.65
CA LEU A 489 13.64 30.71 -55.43
C LEU A 489 15.15 30.54 -55.68
N THR A 490 15.94 31.43 -55.07
CA THR A 490 17.40 31.50 -55.23
C THR A 490 18.05 30.80 -54.04
N PRO A 491 18.98 29.85 -54.28
CA PRO A 491 19.88 29.33 -53.26
C PRO A 491 20.50 30.45 -52.43
N TYR A 492 20.31 30.38 -51.12
CA TYR A 492 20.88 31.29 -50.16
C TYR A 492 22.09 30.64 -49.47
N ILE A 493 23.26 31.27 -49.61
CA ILE A 493 24.49 30.79 -48.98
C ILE A 493 24.50 31.28 -47.54
N GLY A 494 24.50 30.36 -46.59
CA GLY A 494 24.36 30.61 -45.15
C GLY A 494 23.95 29.34 -44.42
N SER A 495 23.48 29.47 -43.18
CA SER A 495 22.97 28.35 -42.39
C SER A 495 21.53 28.57 -41.92
N PHE A 496 20.88 27.47 -41.56
CA PHE A 496 19.54 27.44 -40.99
C PHE A 496 19.51 26.49 -39.81
N SER A 497 18.77 26.86 -38.76
CA SER A 497 18.48 25.97 -37.63
C SER A 497 17.05 26.12 -37.13
N VAL A 498 16.57 25.07 -36.47
CA VAL A 498 15.31 24.99 -35.76
C VAL A 498 15.57 24.42 -34.37
N ARG A 499 14.87 24.99 -33.38
CA ARG A 499 14.79 24.44 -32.02
C ARG A 499 13.34 24.44 -31.55
N VAL A 500 13.02 23.47 -30.70
CA VAL A 500 11.73 23.30 -30.01
C VAL A 500 12.01 23.37 -28.51
N TYR A 501 11.19 24.11 -27.76
CA TYR A 501 11.34 24.39 -26.31
C TYR A 501 10.04 24.98 -25.71
#